data_AF-A0A957K6P7-F1
#
_entry.id   AF-A0A957K6P7-F1
#
_cell.length_a   1.000
_cell.length_b   1.000
_cell.length_c   1.000
_cell.angle_alpha   90.00
_cell.angle_beta   90.00
_cell.angle_gamma   90.00
#
_symmetry.space_group_name_H-M   'P 1'
#
loop_
_entity.id
_entity.type
_entity.pdbx_description
1 polymer ?
#
loop_
_entity_poly.entity_id
_entity_poly.type
_entity_poly.pdbx_seq_one_letter_code
_entity_poly.pdbx_strand_id
1 'polypeptide(L)'
;MTTNHQLINQTSGKVEYYTPPEIVEAARATMGGIDLDPASSARANEIVQAAQYITAEQDGLSQPWFGRVWMNHPFGRKENPLWID
;
A
#
# COMPACT_ATOMS: atom_id res chain seq x y z
N MET A 1 6.82 35.76 14.66
CA MET A 1 7.34 34.47 15.20
C MET A 1 6.45 33.37 14.67
N THR A 2 6.89 32.67 13.63
CA THR A 2 6.19 31.51 13.05
C THR A 2 6.51 30.32 13.93
N THR A 3 5.50 29.74 14.57
CA THR A 3 5.65 28.57 15.44
C THR A 3 5.86 27.31 14.59
N ASN A 4 6.79 26.44 15.00
CA ASN A 4 7.21 25.24 14.26
C ASN A 4 6.07 24.27 13.88
N HIS A 5 4.90 24.34 14.53
CA HIS A 5 3.75 23.50 14.21
C HIS A 5 3.11 23.81 12.84
N GLN A 6 3.43 24.95 12.22
CA GLN A 6 2.93 25.33 10.88
C GLN A 6 3.84 24.87 9.72
N LEU A 7 4.98 24.24 10.00
CA LEU A 7 5.96 23.82 8.98
C LEU A 7 5.80 22.37 8.50
N ILE A 8 4.83 21.62 9.03
CA ILE A 8 4.54 20.21 8.66
C ILE A 8 3.52 20.11 7.51
N ASN A 9 3.79 20.82 6.42
CA ASN A 9 3.16 20.54 5.13
C ASN A 9 4.24 20.18 4.09
N GLN A 10 5.18 19.32 4.48
CA GLN A 10 6.06 18.66 3.51
C GLN A 10 5.30 17.53 2.83
N THR A 11 4.56 17.86 1.79
CA THR A 11 4.28 16.90 0.72
C THR A 11 5.62 16.66 0.02
N SER A 12 6.33 15.58 0.34
CA SER A 12 7.65 15.30 -0.26
C SER A 12 7.61 15.08 -1.79
N GLY A 13 6.41 15.05 -2.38
CA GLY A 13 6.18 14.75 -3.79
C GLY A 13 6.36 13.26 -4.10
N LYS A 14 6.87 12.45 -3.17
CA LYS A 14 6.93 10.99 -3.27
C LYS A 14 5.81 10.38 -2.43
N VAL A 15 4.89 9.71 -3.12
CA VAL A 15 3.63 9.17 -2.56
C VAL A 15 3.64 7.63 -2.56
N GLU A 16 4.80 7.00 -2.77
CA GLU A 16 4.93 5.54 -2.68
C GLU A 16 5.73 5.16 -1.43
N TYR A 17 5.01 4.66 -0.43
CA TYR A 17 5.58 4.09 0.79
C TYR A 17 5.47 2.57 0.70
N TYR A 18 6.57 1.89 0.35
CA TYR A 18 6.61 0.44 0.35
C TYR A 18 6.80 -0.11 1.76
N THR A 19 6.21 -1.28 2.03
CA THR A 19 6.49 -2.01 3.27
C THR A 19 7.94 -2.50 3.28
N PRO A 20 8.69 -2.31 4.38
CA PRO A 20 10.00 -2.94 4.57
C PRO A 20 9.95 -4.46 4.30
N PRO A 21 10.91 -5.03 3.54
CA PRO A 21 10.88 -6.44 3.15
C PRO A 21 10.69 -7.42 4.31
N GLU A 22 11.31 -7.16 5.46
CA GLU A 22 11.25 -8.03 6.63
C GLU A 22 9.82 -8.24 7.17
N ILE A 23 8.95 -7.24 7.03
CA ILE A 23 7.56 -7.32 7.45
C ILE A 23 6.77 -8.18 6.45
N VAL A 24 7.02 -7.98 5.16
CA VAL A 24 6.37 -8.74 4.08
C VAL A 24 6.79 -10.22 4.13
N GLU A 25 8.08 -10.50 4.37
CA GLU A 25 8.58 -11.87 4.58
C GLU A 25 7.87 -12.54 5.77
N ALA A 26 7.76 -11.83 6.90
CA ALA A 26 7.09 -12.36 8.08
C ALA A 26 5.61 -12.66 7.80
N ALA A 27 4.93 -11.79 7.05
CA ALA A 27 3.55 -11.99 6.65
C ALA A 27 3.39 -13.21 5.74
N ARG A 28 4.23 -13.35 4.71
CA ARG A 28 4.23 -14.53 3.83
C ARG A 28 4.53 -15.80 4.60
N ALA A 29 5.51 -15.80 5.50
CA ALA A 29 5.82 -16.96 6.32
C ALA A 29 4.62 -17.37 7.20
N THR A 30 3.91 -16.38 7.77
CA THR A 30 2.74 -16.60 8.62
C THR A 30 1.52 -17.10 7.83
N MET A 31 1.28 -16.53 6.65
CA MET A 31 0.11 -16.82 5.82
C MET A 31 0.35 -17.97 4.82
N GLY A 32 1.60 -18.43 4.68
CA GLY A 32 2.05 -19.38 3.67
C GLY A 32 2.17 -18.79 2.25
N GLY A 33 2.19 -17.47 2.13
CA GLY A 33 2.13 -16.71 0.87
C GLY A 33 1.06 -15.62 0.85
N ILE A 34 1.03 -14.84 -0.23
CA ILE A 34 0.05 -13.77 -0.48
C ILE A 34 -0.59 -14.05 -1.84
N ASP A 35 -1.92 -14.11 -1.87
CA ASP A 35 -2.67 -14.35 -3.10
C ASP A 35 -2.99 -13.05 -3.82
N LEU A 36 -3.31 -11.99 -3.07
CA LEU A 36 -3.75 -10.72 -3.62
C LEU A 36 -3.11 -9.52 -2.91
N ASP A 37 -2.58 -8.59 -3.67
CA ASP A 37 -2.27 -7.21 -3.24
C ASP A 37 -3.09 -6.20 -4.06
N PRO A 38 -4.22 -5.71 -3.53
CA PRO A 38 -5.14 -4.84 -4.26
C PRO A 38 -4.69 -3.36 -4.35
N ALA A 39 -3.59 -2.97 -3.71
CA ALA A 39 -3.08 -1.60 -3.76
C ALA A 39 -1.58 -1.58 -4.02
N SER A 40 -1.19 -2.11 -5.18
CA SER A 40 0.21 -2.39 -5.49
C SER A 40 0.71 -1.67 -6.73
N SER A 41 1.97 -1.91 -7.06
CA SER A 41 2.60 -1.57 -8.33
C SER A 41 3.58 -2.67 -8.71
N ALA A 42 4.03 -2.72 -9.97
CA ALA A 42 5.05 -3.69 -10.38
C ALA A 42 6.30 -3.62 -9.49
N ARG A 43 6.68 -2.41 -9.08
CA ARG A 43 7.83 -2.17 -8.20
C ARG A 43 7.60 -2.63 -6.77
N ALA A 44 6.39 -2.43 -6.23
CA ALA A 44 6.01 -2.94 -4.90
C ALA A 44 5.98 -4.48 -4.88
N ASN A 45 5.45 -5.09 -5.95
CA ASN A 45 5.29 -6.54 -6.03
C ASN A 45 6.62 -7.30 -6.17
N GLU A 46 7.72 -6.63 -6.54
CA GLU A 46 9.07 -7.21 -6.42
C GLU A 46 9.39 -7.65 -4.97
N ILE A 47 8.83 -6.93 -3.99
CA ILE A 47 8.97 -7.22 -2.56
C ILE A 47 7.77 -8.01 -2.05
N VAL A 48 6.53 -7.61 -2.39
CA VAL A 48 5.28 -8.23 -1.89
C VAL A 48 5.11 -9.66 -2.39
N GLN A 49 5.49 -9.94 -3.64
CA GLN A 49 5.39 -11.27 -4.27
C GLN A 49 3.98 -11.88 -4.14
N ALA A 50 2.95 -11.06 -4.27
CA ALA A 50 1.58 -11.53 -4.39
C ALA A 50 1.38 -12.27 -5.71
N ALA A 51 0.59 -13.34 -5.71
CA ALA A 51 0.25 -14.08 -6.92
C ALA A 51 -0.51 -13.21 -7.93
N GLN A 52 -1.39 -12.35 -7.43
CA GLN A 52 -2.08 -11.31 -8.19
C GLN A 52 -1.92 -9.97 -7.47
N TYR A 53 -1.71 -8.89 -8.23
CA TYR A 53 -1.70 -7.54 -7.69
C TYR A 53 -2.49 -6.60 -8.60
N ILE A 54 -3.09 -5.58 -8.00
CA ILE A 54 -3.91 -4.59 -8.70
C ILE A 54 -3.19 -3.25 -8.63
N THR A 55 -3.02 -2.62 -9.79
CA THR A 55 -2.37 -1.30 -9.88
C THR A 55 -3.38 -0.18 -9.66
N ALA A 56 -2.87 1.04 -9.46
CA ALA A 56 -3.72 2.23 -9.30
C ALA A 56 -4.69 2.44 -10.48
N GLU A 57 -4.28 2.10 -11.71
CA GLU A 57 -5.09 2.24 -12.92
C GLU A 57 -6.27 1.25 -12.97
N GLN A 58 -6.17 0.13 -12.25
CA GLN A 58 -7.16 -0.94 -12.26
C GLN A 58 -8.20 -0.81 -11.15
N ASP A 59 -8.08 0.22 -10.30
CA ASP A 59 -8.96 0.54 -9.17
C ASP A 59 -9.22 -0.67 -8.27
N GLY A 60 -8.32 -0.91 -7.32
CA GLY A 60 -8.41 -2.04 -6.38
C GLY A 60 -9.67 -2.09 -5.53
N LEU A 61 -10.36 -0.97 -5.31
CA LEU A 61 -11.62 -0.92 -4.57
C LEU A 61 -12.80 -1.45 -5.40
N SER A 62 -12.70 -1.36 -6.73
CA SER A 62 -13.73 -1.87 -7.65
C SER A 62 -13.64 -3.38 -7.92
N GLN A 63 -12.55 -4.01 -7.50
CA GLN A 63 -12.24 -5.41 -7.82
C GLN A 63 -12.58 -6.34 -6.65
N PRO A 64 -12.96 -7.60 -6.91
CA PRO A 64 -13.21 -8.57 -5.84
C PRO A 64 -11.92 -8.95 -5.12
N TRP A 65 -11.92 -8.90 -3.79
CA TRP A 65 -10.79 -9.36 -2.98
C TRP A 65 -10.97 -10.82 -2.59
N PHE A 66 -9.87 -11.58 -2.59
CA PHE A 66 -9.90 -13.01 -2.35
C PHE A 66 -8.61 -13.52 -1.72
N GLY A 67 -8.69 -14.71 -1.11
CA GLY A 67 -7.54 -15.43 -0.59
C GLY A 67 -6.83 -14.68 0.55
N ARG A 68 -5.50 -14.81 0.58
CA ARG A 68 -4.61 -14.20 1.55
C ARG A 68 -4.20 -12.82 1.05
N VAL A 69 -4.84 -11.79 1.59
CA VAL A 69 -4.69 -10.41 1.13
C VAL A 69 -3.58 -9.71 1.89
N TRP A 70 -2.65 -9.09 1.16
CA TRP A 70 -1.71 -8.09 1.68
C TRP A 70 -2.14 -6.71 1.20
N MET A 71 -2.51 -5.82 2.10
CA MET A 71 -3.00 -4.49 1.75
C MET A 71 -2.10 -3.42 2.37
N ASN A 72 -1.43 -2.64 1.51
CA ASN A 72 -0.67 -1.46 1.91
C ASN A 72 -1.07 -0.27 1.01
N HIS A 73 -2.26 0.28 1.29
CA HIS A 73 -2.88 1.31 0.45
C HIS A 73 -2.09 2.64 0.45
N PRO A 74 -2.24 3.48 -0.58
CA PRO A 74 -1.59 4.79 -0.61
C PRO A 74 -2.04 5.69 0.55
N PHE A 75 -1.07 6.17 1.33
CA PHE A 75 -1.30 7.02 2.52
C PHE A 75 -1.47 8.52 2.20
N GLY A 76 -1.71 8.87 0.95
CA GLY A 76 -1.90 10.27 0.56
C GLY A 76 -3.23 10.83 1.09
N ARG A 77 -3.26 12.14 1.36
CA ARG A 77 -4.43 12.80 1.99
C ARG A 77 -5.72 12.69 1.14
N LYS A 78 -5.59 12.54 -0.18
CA LYS A 78 -6.75 12.44 -1.09
C LYS A 78 -7.24 11.01 -1.21
N GLU A 79 -6.32 10.07 -1.12
CA GLU A 79 -6.53 8.66 -1.35
C GLU A 79 -7.06 7.98 -0.07
N ASN A 80 -6.57 8.38 1.10
CA ASN A 80 -6.91 7.77 2.38
C ASN A 80 -8.43 7.64 2.65
N PRO A 81 -9.28 8.66 2.36
CA PRO A 81 -10.73 8.55 2.56
C PRO A 81 -11.43 7.54 1.65
N LEU A 82 -10.79 7.03 0.60
CA LEU A 82 -11.38 6.01 -0.27
C LEU A 82 -11.24 4.59 0.32
N TRP A 83 -10.26 4.39 1.21
CA TRP A 83 -9.92 3.08 1.79
C TRP A 83 -10.41 2.92 3.23
N ILE A 84 -11.01 3.95 3.82
CA ILE A 84 -11.47 4.01 5.21
C ILE A 84 -12.90 4.55 5.22
N ASP A 85 -13.84 3.78 5.80
CA ASP A 85 -15.20 4.24 6.13
C ASP A 85 -15.23 5.13 7.38
#